data_AF-A0A0N4YWY4-F1
#
_entry.id   AF-A0A0N4YWY4-F1
#
_cell.length_a   1.000
_cell.length_b   1.000
_cell.length_c   1.000
_cell.angle_alpha   90.00
_cell.angle_beta   90.00
_cell.angle_gamma   90.00
#
_symmetry.space_group_name_H-M   'P 1'
#
loop_
_entity.id
_entity.type
_entity.pdbx_description
1 polymer ?
#
loop_
_entity_poly.entity_id
_entity_poly.type
_entity_poly.pdbx_seq_one_letter_code
_entity_poly.pdbx_strand_id
1 'polypeptide(L)' 'MFWLRGKVLSWLQSNHVDVKECDDGSLLIFGAARIRSPFTEDSCFCDNAIVLKRLRALIGKVPK' A
#
# COMPACT_ATOMS: atom_id res chain seq x y z
N MET A 1 -0.38 17.54 4.69
CA MET A 1 -0.79 16.14 5.01
C MET A 1 -1.12 15.34 3.72
N PHE A 2 -0.36 15.49 2.63
CA PHE A 2 -0.52 14.76 1.35
C PHE A 2 0.72 13.94 0.95
N TRP A 3 1.83 14.09 1.68
CA TRP A 3 3.13 13.53 1.32
C TRP A 3 3.25 12.01 1.52
N LEU A 4 2.50 11.42 2.47
CA LEU A 4 2.63 9.99 2.79
C LEU A 4 2.16 9.09 1.65
N ARG A 5 1.03 9.43 1.02
CA ARG A 5 0.48 8.68 -0.12
C ARG A 5 1.46 8.59 -1.28
N GLY A 6 2.04 9.73 -1.68
CA GLY A 6 3.01 9.79 -2.77
C GLY A 6 4.29 9.02 -2.44
N LYS A 7 4.75 9.08 -1.19
CA LYS A 7 5.91 8.32 -0.72
C LYS A 7 5.68 6.81 -0.77
N VAL A 8 4.51 6.35 -0.30
CA VAL A 8 4.13 4.94 -0.36
C VAL A 8 3.98 4.48 -1.80
N LEU A 9 3.31 5.27 -2.66
CA LEU A 9 3.16 4.94 -4.08
C LEU A 9 4.51 4.80 -4.78
N SER A 10 5.39 5.79 -4.62
CA SER A 10 6.73 5.78 -5.21
C SER A 10 7.59 4.64 -4.66
N TRP A 11 7.47 4.33 -3.37
CA TRP A 11 8.16 3.19 -2.76
C TRP A 11 7.68 1.85 -3.33
N LEU A 12 6.37 1.65 -3.44
CA LEU A 12 5.79 0.44 -4.01
C LEU A 12 6.21 0.26 -5.48
N GLN A 13 6.13 1.33 -6.28
CA GLN A 13 6.58 1.32 -7.68
C GLN A 13 8.08 1.01 -7.80
N SER A 14 8.92 1.58 -6.92
CA SER A 14 10.36 1.29 -6.89
C SER A 14 10.68 -0.15 -6.48
N ASN A 15 9.78 -0.81 -5.75
CA ASN A 15 9.87 -2.22 -5.39
C ASN A 15 9.19 -3.13 -6.43
N HIS A 16 8.90 -2.62 -7.64
CA HIS A 16 8.21 -3.34 -8.72
C HIS A 16 6.86 -3.92 -8.30
N VAL A 17 6.19 -3.28 -7.35
CA VAL A 17 4.83 -3.64 -6.94
C VAL A 17 3.85 -2.98 -7.89
N ASP A 18 2.93 -3.79 -8.42
CA ASP A 18 1.83 -3.29 -9.22
C ASP A 18 0.83 -2.55 -8.34
N VAL A 19 0.63 -1.26 -8.63
CA VAL A 19 -0.25 -0.37 -7.87
C VAL A 19 -1.16 0.41 -8.79
N LYS A 20 -2.46 0.35 -8.52
CA LYS A 20 -3.49 1.11 -9.20
C LYS A 20 -4.16 2.08 -8.23
N GLU A 21 -4.25 3.34 -8.61
CA GLU A 21 -5.02 4.34 -7.85
C GLU A 21 -6.52 4.11 -8.07
N CYS A 22 -7.30 4.12 -7.00
CA CYS A 22 -8.76 4.00 -7.04
C CYS A 22 -9.43 5.36 -6.81
N ASP A 23 -10.65 5.52 -7.32
CA ASP A 23 -11.42 6.76 -7.22
C ASP A 23 -11.79 7.14 -5.77
N ASP A 24 -11.79 6.17 -4.85
CA ASP A 24 -11.98 6.38 -3.41
C ASP A 24 -10.70 6.89 -2.69
N GLY A 25 -9.63 7.17 -3.45
CA GLY A 25 -8.34 7.61 -2.93
C GLY A 25 -7.47 6.48 -2.35
N SER A 26 -7.94 5.23 -2.39
CA SER A 26 -7.16 4.06 -2.01
C SER A 26 -6.17 3.63 -3.10
N LEU A 27 -5.20 2.81 -2.72
CA LEU A 27 -4.30 2.16 -3.68
C LEU A 27 -4.60 0.66 -3.68
N LEU A 28 -4.91 0.12 -4.86
CA LEU A 28 -5.05 -1.30 -5.12
C LEU A 28 -3.69 -1.88 -5.51
N ILE A 29 -3.23 -2.88 -4.78
CA ILE A 29 -1.92 -3.50 -4.86
C ILE A 29 -2.08 -4.94 -5.33
N PHE A 30 -1.32 -5.32 -6.38
CA PHE A 30 -1.39 -6.66 -7.01
C PHE A 30 -2.80 -7.09 -7.42
N GLY A 31 -3.73 -6.14 -7.64
CA GLY A 31 -5.14 -6.42 -7.93
C GLY A 31 -5.94 -7.09 -6.80
N ALA A 32 -5.34 -7.32 -5.63
CA ALA A 32 -5.93 -8.15 -4.57
C ALA A 32 -5.89 -7.50 -3.17
N ALA A 33 -4.95 -6.58 -2.93
CA ALA A 33 -4.82 -5.90 -1.65
C ALA A 33 -5.13 -4.42 -1.81
N ARG A 34 -5.65 -3.76 -0.78
CA ARG A 34 -5.90 -2.32 -0.76
C ARG A 34 -5.21 -1.69 0.42
N ILE A 35 -4.68 -0.48 0.22
CA ILE A 35 -4.23 0.38 1.30
C ILE A 35 -5.00 1.71 1.25
N ARG A 36 -5.47 2.14 2.42
CA ARG A 36 -6.21 3.40 2.59
C ARG A 36 -5.45 4.36 3.47
N SER A 37 -5.85 5.63 3.46
CA SER A 37 -5.36 6.62 4.42
C SER A 37 -5.55 6.12 5.86
N PRO A 38 -4.57 6.27 6.77
CA PRO A 38 -3.33 7.07 6.67
C PRO A 38 -2.13 6.42 5.95
N PHE A 39 -2.31 5.35 5.18
CA PHE A 39 -1.25 4.63 4.45
C PHE A 39 -0.19 3.99 5.38
N THR A 40 -0.68 3.42 6.48
CA THR A 40 0.11 2.62 7.43
C THR A 40 -0.12 1.12 7.23
N GLU A 41 0.69 0.29 7.88
CA GLU A 41 0.55 -1.17 7.88
C GLU A 41 -0.83 -1.64 8.39
N ASP A 42 -1.40 -0.96 9.39
CA ASP A 42 -2.75 -1.28 9.88
C ASP A 42 -3.86 -0.92 8.89
N SER A 43 -3.56 -0.03 7.94
CA SER A 43 -4.50 0.46 6.93
C SER A 43 -4.51 -0.40 5.66
N CYS A 44 -3.92 -1.59 5.72
CA CYS A 44 -3.88 -2.57 4.64
C CYS A 44 -5.03 -3.59 4.79
N PHE A 45 -5.69 -3.90 3.68
CA PHE A 45 -6.84 -4.80 3.59
C PHE A 45 -6.62 -5.80 2.45
N CYS A 46 -6.77 -7.10 2.70
CA CYS A 46 -6.72 -8.13 1.68
C CYS A 46 -7.39 -9.40 2.22
N ASP A 47 -8.18 -10.08 1.40
CA ASP A 47 -8.83 -11.34 1.78
C ASP A 47 -7.82 -12.48 1.98
N ASN A 48 -6.65 -12.37 1.34
CA ASN A 48 -5.56 -13.33 1.51
C ASN A 48 -4.62 -12.89 2.65
N ALA A 49 -4.68 -13.61 3.77
CA ALA A 49 -3.87 -13.32 4.97
C ALA A 49 -2.35 -13.35 4.72
N ILE A 50 -1.86 -14.17 3.76
CA ILE A 50 -0.43 -14.24 3.42
C ILE A 50 -0.02 -12.96 2.69
N VAL A 51 -0.83 -12.54 1.71
CA VAL A 51 -0.60 -11.29 0.97
C VAL A 51 -0.68 -10.10 1.91
N LEU A 52 -1.68 -10.07 2.80
CA LEU A 52 -1.83 -9.02 3.80
C LEU A 52 -0.58 -8.90 4.69
N LYS A 53 -0.07 -10.00 5.23
CA LYS A 53 1.13 -10.01 6.07
C LYS A 53 2.36 -9.49 5.32
N ARG A 54 2.55 -9.90 4.06
CA ARG A 54 3.66 -9.43 3.23
C ARG A 54 3.55 -7.94 2.90
N LEU A 55 2.35 -7.48 2.56
CA LEU A 55 2.08 -6.08 2.29
C LEU A 55 2.38 -5.21 3.52
N ARG A 56 1.89 -5.61 4.69
CA ARG A 56 2.19 -4.91 5.95
C ARG A 56 3.69 -4.78 6.18
N ALA A 57 4.43 -5.88 6.03
CA ALA A 57 5.88 -5.87 6.16
C ALA A 57 6.57 -4.97 5.13
N LEU A 58 6.04 -4.85 3.91
CA LEU A 58 6.57 -3.96 2.88
C LEU A 58 6.32 -2.48 3.20
N ILE A 59 5.11 -2.16 3.67
CA ILE A 59 4.72 -0.80 4.08
C ILE A 59 5.50 -0.37 5.32
N GLY A 60 5.74 -1.27 6.28
CA GLY A 60 6.58 -1.00 7.45
C GLY A 60 8.04 -0.68 7.12
N LYS A 61 8.51 -1.03 5.91
CA LYS A 61 9.85 -0.69 5.40
C LYS A 61 9.90 0.63 4.65
N VAL A 62 8.77 1.31 4.42
CA VAL A 62 8.75 2.64 3.80
C VAL A 62 9.60 3.56 4.69
N PRO A 63 10.63 4.23 4.15
CA PRO A 63 11.44 5.15 4.92
C PRO A 63 10.55 6.26 5.51
N LYS A 64 10.81 6.70 6.74
CA LYS A 64 10.06 7.81 7.37
C LYS A 64 10.54 9.17 6.87
#